data_AF-A0A392NLA2-F1
#
_entry.id   AF-A0A392NLA2-F1
#
_cell.length_a   1.000
_cell.length_b   1.000
_cell.length_c   1.000
_cell.angle_alpha   90.00
_cell.angle_beta   90.00
_cell.angle_gamma   90.00
#
_symmetry.space_group_name_H-M   'P 1'
#
loop_
_entity.id
_entity.type
_entity.pdbx_description
1 polymer ?
#
loop_
_entity_poly.entity_id
_entity_poly.type
_entity_poly.pdbx_seq_one_letter_code
_entity_poly.pdbx_strand_id
1 'polypeptide(L)'
;TWAEDEAKRVREQARALEEARDRWERHGIKVVVDEDLRKEASAEVTWLNAGEQYSTQGSVDRAESLLEKLKRMGADVRGKSREIIDKIILMVSLFISKLKEWASKTKLQAEELREAVTSKAGKSANELQHSAVEFGFTVKEGAKRVAGDCREGVEKITQKFTHKFKT
;
A
#
# COMPACT_ATOMS: atom_id res chain seq x y z
N THR A 1 -41.68 -47.21 -32.51
CA THR A 1 -40.26 -47.55 -32.24
C THR A 1 -39.54 -46.29 -31.76
N TRP A 2 -38.47 -46.39 -30.97
CA TRP A 2 -37.78 -45.22 -30.40
C TRP A 2 -37.38 -44.16 -31.45
N ALA A 3 -36.96 -44.63 -32.64
CA ALA A 3 -36.65 -43.78 -33.77
C ALA A 3 -37.86 -42.96 -34.29
N GLU A 4 -39.07 -43.51 -34.26
CA GLU A 4 -40.30 -42.81 -34.66
C GLU A 4 -40.69 -41.73 -33.65
N ASP A 5 -40.53 -42.00 -32.35
CA ASP A 5 -40.85 -41.05 -31.29
C ASP A 5 -39.85 -39.89 -31.26
N GLU A 6 -38.56 -40.17 -31.49
CA GLU A 6 -37.52 -39.12 -31.61
C GLU A 6 -37.76 -38.27 -32.88
N ALA A 7 -38.08 -38.91 -34.01
CA ALA A 7 -38.42 -38.20 -35.24
C ALA A 7 -39.69 -37.35 -35.10
N LYS A 8 -40.64 -37.75 -34.25
CA LYS A 8 -41.83 -36.94 -33.95
C LYS A 8 -41.48 -35.73 -33.09
N ARG A 9 -40.65 -35.92 -32.07
CA ARG A 9 -40.22 -34.84 -31.16
C ARG A 9 -39.43 -33.75 -31.88
N VAL A 10 -38.51 -34.13 -32.76
CA VAL A 10 -37.74 -33.19 -33.59
C VAL A 10 -38.67 -32.41 -34.52
N ARG A 11 -39.67 -33.08 -35.12
CA ARG A 11 -40.67 -32.40 -35.97
C ARG A 11 -41.52 -31.40 -35.20
N GLU A 12 -41.90 -31.71 -33.97
CA GLU A 12 -42.64 -30.80 -33.10
C GLU A 12 -41.80 -29.59 -32.68
N GLN A 13 -40.52 -29.79 -32.34
CA GLN A 13 -39.59 -28.70 -32.06
C GLN A 13 -39.34 -27.79 -33.27
N ALA A 14 -39.13 -28.39 -34.45
CA ALA A 14 -38.96 -27.64 -35.69
C ALA A 14 -40.20 -26.77 -36.00
N ARG A 15 -41.41 -27.32 -35.79
CA ARG A 15 -42.66 -26.58 -35.96
C ARG A 15 -42.79 -25.41 -34.97
N ALA A 16 -42.41 -25.62 -33.71
CA ALA A 16 -42.46 -24.56 -32.70
C ALA A 16 -41.53 -23.38 -33.04
N LEU A 17 -40.34 -23.67 -33.60
CA LEU A 17 -39.39 -22.66 -34.06
C LEU A 17 -39.91 -21.91 -35.29
N GLU A 18 -40.55 -22.61 -36.22
CA GLU A 18 -41.20 -22.04 -37.41
C GLU A 18 -42.30 -21.05 -37.02
N GLU A 19 -43.20 -21.44 -36.11
CA GLU A 19 -44.29 -20.57 -35.62
C GLU A 19 -43.76 -19.35 -34.85
N ALA A 20 -42.65 -19.51 -34.11
CA ALA A 20 -41.99 -18.38 -33.45
C ALA A 20 -41.42 -17.40 -34.47
N ARG A 21 -40.79 -17.90 -35.54
CA ARG A 21 -40.28 -17.07 -36.63
C ARG A 21 -41.39 -16.30 -37.33
N ASP A 22 -42.49 -16.97 -37.69
CA ASP A 22 -43.64 -16.35 -38.34
C ASP A 22 -44.25 -15.23 -37.48
N ARG A 23 -44.33 -15.43 -36.16
CA ARG A 23 -44.80 -14.37 -35.24
C ARG A 23 -43.88 -13.16 -35.25
N TRP A 24 -42.57 -13.35 -35.27
CA TRP A 24 -41.60 -12.26 -35.31
C TRP A 24 -41.61 -11.52 -36.66
N GLU A 25 -41.77 -12.25 -37.76
CA GLU A 25 -41.84 -11.65 -39.09
C GLU A 25 -43.11 -10.79 -39.27
N ARG A 26 -44.25 -11.21 -38.71
CA ARG A 26 -45.47 -10.38 -38.65
C ARG A 26 -45.30 -9.10 -37.84
N HIS A 27 -44.37 -9.08 -36.89
CA HIS A 27 -44.01 -7.88 -36.12
C HIS A 27 -42.86 -7.08 -36.77
N GLY A 28 -42.52 -7.39 -38.03
CA GLY A 28 -41.49 -6.69 -38.81
C GLY A 28 -40.06 -7.09 -38.49
N ILE A 29 -39.86 -8.16 -37.69
CA ILE A 29 -38.54 -8.64 -37.29
C ILE A 29 -38.18 -9.85 -38.15
N LYS A 30 -37.26 -9.66 -39.11
CA LYS A 30 -36.75 -10.74 -39.95
C LYS A 30 -35.64 -11.50 -39.21
N VAL A 31 -35.90 -12.74 -38.84
CA VAL A 31 -34.89 -13.59 -38.18
C VAL A 31 -34.05 -14.28 -39.24
N VAL A 32 -32.80 -13.84 -39.35
CA VAL A 32 -31.76 -14.46 -40.18
C VAL A 32 -30.91 -15.32 -39.25
N VAL A 33 -30.77 -16.61 -39.57
CA VAL A 33 -29.83 -17.48 -38.87
C VAL A 33 -28.41 -17.07 -39.25
N ASP A 34 -27.57 -16.86 -38.24
CA ASP A 34 -26.17 -16.48 -38.43
C ASP A 34 -25.46 -17.48 -39.36
N GLU A 35 -24.69 -16.96 -40.31
CA GLU A 35 -23.95 -17.77 -41.28
C GLU A 35 -22.92 -18.67 -40.57
N ASP A 36 -22.43 -18.26 -39.40
CA ASP A 36 -21.49 -19.05 -38.60
C ASP A 36 -22.19 -20.23 -37.91
N LEU A 37 -23.44 -20.09 -37.48
CA LEU A 37 -24.26 -21.20 -36.96
C LEU A 37 -24.63 -22.20 -38.08
N ARG A 38 -24.81 -21.70 -39.30
CA ARG A 38 -25.07 -22.52 -40.49
C ARG A 38 -23.87 -23.39 -40.89
N LYS A 39 -22.65 -22.85 -40.75
CA LYS A 39 -21.39 -23.59 -40.95
C LYS A 39 -21.18 -24.64 -39.85
N GLU A 40 -21.54 -24.33 -38.60
CA GLU A 40 -21.42 -25.26 -37.49
C GLU A 40 -22.37 -26.45 -37.61
N ALA A 41 -23.60 -26.23 -38.09
CA ALA A 41 -24.56 -27.30 -38.39
C ALA A 41 -24.13 -28.20 -39.57
N SER A 42 -23.33 -27.69 -40.51
CA SER A 42 -22.76 -28.48 -41.61
C SER A 42 -21.43 -29.15 -41.26
N ALA A 43 -20.85 -28.82 -40.10
CA ALA A 43 -19.62 -29.39 -39.57
C ALA A 43 -19.84 -30.55 -38.57
N GLU A 44 -20.95 -31.29 -38.72
CA GLU A 44 -21.37 -32.42 -37.85
C GLU A 44 -20.37 -33.60 -37.81
N VAL A 45 -19.21 -33.50 -38.47
CA VAL A 45 -18.17 -34.57 -38.52
C VAL A 45 -16.85 -34.16 -37.86
N THR A 46 -16.74 -32.99 -37.21
CA THR A 46 -15.44 -32.53 -36.65
C THR A 46 -15.46 -32.21 -35.16
N TRP A 47 -16.21 -32.97 -34.35
CA TRP A 47 -16.13 -32.87 -32.89
C TRP A 47 -14.92 -33.60 -32.27
N LEU A 48 -14.17 -34.40 -33.05
CA LEU A 48 -13.00 -35.13 -32.54
C LEU A 48 -11.71 -34.30 -32.43
N ASN A 49 -11.66 -33.07 -32.97
CA ASN A 49 -10.44 -32.24 -32.98
C ASN A 49 -10.58 -30.88 -32.26
N ALA A 50 -11.68 -30.61 -31.56
CA ALA A 50 -11.83 -29.39 -30.74
C ALA A 50 -11.01 -29.40 -29.43
N GLY A 51 -10.09 -30.37 -29.29
CA GLY A 51 -9.17 -30.48 -28.15
C GLY A 51 -7.78 -29.90 -28.38
N GLU A 52 -7.44 -29.43 -29.60
CA GLU A 52 -6.06 -29.09 -29.93
C GLU A 52 -5.92 -27.64 -30.40
N GLN A 53 -5.21 -26.86 -29.57
CA GLN A 53 -4.65 -25.51 -29.79
C GLN A 53 -5.41 -24.30 -29.24
N TYR A 54 -5.62 -24.27 -27.92
CA TYR A 54 -5.49 -22.98 -27.21
C TYR A 54 -4.01 -22.59 -27.20
N SER A 55 -3.67 -21.53 -27.93
CA SER A 55 -2.31 -21.00 -28.04
C SER A 55 -1.74 -20.62 -26.67
N THR A 56 -0.92 -21.51 -26.10
CA THR A 56 -0.17 -21.31 -24.85
C THR A 56 0.98 -20.32 -25.03
N GLN A 57 1.41 -20.07 -26.26
CA GLN A 57 2.50 -19.13 -26.56
C GLN A 57 2.16 -17.69 -26.15
N GLY A 58 0.94 -17.23 -26.45
CA GLY A 58 0.52 -15.86 -26.10
C GLY A 58 0.42 -15.61 -24.59
N SER A 59 0.15 -16.66 -23.78
CA SER A 59 0.15 -16.55 -22.31
C SER A 59 1.57 -16.54 -21.75
N VAL A 60 2.50 -17.29 -22.36
CA VAL A 60 3.93 -17.26 -22.02
C VAL A 60 4.53 -15.89 -22.34
N ASP A 61 4.30 -15.34 -23.53
CA ASP A 61 4.80 -14.01 -23.93
C ASP A 61 4.29 -12.91 -22.96
N ARG A 62 3.03 -13.03 -22.53
CA ARG A 62 2.45 -12.11 -21.53
C ARG A 62 3.12 -12.27 -20.16
N ALA A 63 3.38 -13.50 -19.72
CA ALA A 63 4.05 -13.77 -18.45
C ALA A 63 5.50 -13.23 -18.45
N GLU A 64 6.24 -13.43 -19.54
CA GLU A 64 7.60 -12.89 -19.72
C GLU A 64 7.61 -11.35 -19.69
N SER A 65 6.68 -10.71 -20.40
CA SER A 65 6.52 -9.25 -20.38
C SER A 65 6.25 -8.70 -18.97
N LEU A 66 5.40 -9.39 -18.19
CA LEU A 66 5.13 -9.03 -16.79
C LEU A 66 6.35 -9.21 -15.90
N LEU A 67 7.12 -10.30 -16.08
CA LEU A 67 8.36 -10.53 -15.34
C LEU A 67 9.37 -9.40 -15.59
N GLU A 68 9.54 -8.97 -16.83
CA GLU A 68 10.44 -7.86 -17.17
C GLU A 68 9.97 -6.52 -16.58
N LYS A 69 8.66 -6.27 -16.50
CA LYS A 69 8.12 -5.11 -15.77
C LYS A 69 8.39 -5.19 -14.28
N LEU A 70 8.22 -6.36 -13.67
CA LEU A 70 8.50 -6.59 -12.25
C LEU A 70 9.98 -6.40 -11.93
N LYS A 71 10.90 -6.92 -12.76
CA LYS A 71 12.34 -6.68 -12.62
C LYS A 71 12.69 -5.19 -12.67
N ARG A 72 12.13 -4.45 -13.64
CA ARG A 72 12.32 -2.99 -13.75
C ARG A 72 11.81 -2.24 -12.54
N MET A 73 10.59 -2.54 -12.08
CA MET A 73 10.03 -1.93 -10.87
C MET A 73 10.89 -2.25 -9.63
N GLY A 74 11.36 -3.49 -9.50
CA GLY A 74 12.27 -3.89 -8.43
C GLY A 74 13.58 -3.09 -8.41
N ALA A 75 14.17 -2.84 -9.58
CA ALA A 75 15.36 -2.01 -9.71
C ALA A 75 15.10 -0.54 -9.38
N ASP A 76 13.99 0.04 -9.85
CA ASP A 76 13.59 1.42 -9.58
C ASP A 76 13.33 1.67 -8.08
N VAL A 77 12.58 0.77 -7.43
CA VAL A 77 12.33 0.83 -5.99
C VAL A 77 13.64 0.73 -5.20
N ARG A 78 14.56 -0.17 -5.59
CA ARG A 78 15.89 -0.28 -4.96
C ARG A 78 16.70 1.00 -5.10
N GLY A 79 16.66 1.66 -6.26
CA GLY A 79 17.34 2.93 -6.49
C GLY A 79 16.79 4.04 -5.60
N LYS A 80 15.48 4.26 -5.64
CA LYS A 80 14.78 5.29 -4.85
C LYS A 80 14.94 5.08 -3.34
N SER A 81 14.85 3.84 -2.87
CA SER A 81 15.02 3.54 -1.45
C SER A 81 16.44 3.82 -0.98
N ARG A 82 17.46 3.49 -1.78
CA ARG A 82 18.86 3.81 -1.48
C ARG A 82 19.07 5.32 -1.34
N GLU A 83 18.55 6.12 -2.27
CA GLU A 83 18.67 7.59 -2.20
C GLU A 83 18.01 8.18 -0.94
N ILE A 84 16.85 7.66 -0.53
CA ILE A 84 16.16 8.09 0.68
C ILE A 84 16.97 7.70 1.93
N ILE A 85 17.50 6.47 1.98
CA ILE A 85 18.35 6.01 3.08
C ILE A 85 19.60 6.88 3.19
N ASP A 86 20.26 7.21 2.08
CA ASP A 86 21.44 8.08 2.07
C ASP A 86 21.11 9.48 2.63
N LYS A 87 19.95 10.05 2.28
CA LYS A 87 19.47 11.32 2.85
C LYS A 87 19.23 11.22 4.36
N ILE A 88 18.64 10.12 4.84
CA ILE A 88 18.43 9.89 6.29
C ILE A 88 19.79 9.82 7.01
N ILE A 89 20.76 9.08 6.46
CA ILE A 89 22.11 8.96 7.02
C ILE A 89 22.77 10.33 7.14
N LEU A 90 22.67 11.18 6.11
CA LEU A 90 23.19 12.55 6.13
C LEU A 90 22.52 13.38 7.23
N MET A 91 21.20 13.29 7.35
CA MET A 91 20.42 14.02 8.35
C MET A 91 20.83 13.63 9.77
N VAL A 92 20.91 12.33 10.06
CA VAL A 92 21.36 11.79 11.35
C VAL A 92 22.80 12.22 11.64
N SER A 93 23.67 12.19 10.65
CA SER A 93 25.07 12.61 10.79
C SER A 93 25.19 14.10 11.14
N LEU A 94 24.35 14.94 10.53
CA LEU A 94 24.28 16.37 10.86
C LEU A 94 23.79 16.58 12.30
N PHE A 95 22.75 15.87 12.73
CA PHE A 95 22.26 15.94 14.10
C PHE A 95 23.34 15.51 15.11
N ILE A 96 24.02 14.39 14.87
CA ILE A 96 25.14 13.93 15.72
C ILE A 96 26.24 14.99 15.79
N SER A 97 26.58 15.61 14.66
CA SER A 97 27.61 16.67 14.61
C SER A 97 27.21 17.88 15.43
N LYS A 98 25.94 18.30 15.34
CA LYS A 98 25.40 19.41 16.16
C LYS A 98 25.37 19.09 17.64
N LEU A 99 25.00 17.87 18.02
CA LEU A 99 25.04 17.43 19.41
C LEU A 99 26.48 17.40 19.96
N LYS A 100 27.45 16.92 19.16
CA LYS A 100 28.87 16.96 19.53
C LYS A 100 29.38 18.40 19.70
N GLU A 101 29.00 19.29 18.81
CA GLU A 101 29.32 20.73 18.88
C GLU A 101 28.73 21.37 20.15
N TRP A 102 27.49 21.04 20.50
CA TRP A 102 26.87 21.54 21.74
C TRP A 102 27.58 20.98 22.98
N ALA A 103 27.88 19.68 23.01
CA ALA A 103 28.60 19.05 24.11
C ALA A 103 30.01 19.66 24.31
N SER A 104 30.72 19.97 23.22
CA SER A 104 32.03 20.63 23.31
C SER A 104 31.92 22.08 23.77
N LYS A 105 30.93 22.84 23.31
CA LYS A 105 30.67 24.22 23.78
C LYS A 105 30.32 24.26 25.26
N THR A 106 29.46 23.37 25.75
CA THR A 106 29.11 23.29 27.17
C THR A 106 30.32 22.91 28.01
N LYS A 107 31.20 22.03 27.52
CA LYS A 107 32.46 21.70 28.21
C LYS A 107 33.39 22.91 28.30
N LEU A 108 33.53 23.67 27.21
CA LEU A 108 34.36 24.87 27.17
C LEU A 108 33.80 25.97 28.09
N GLN A 109 32.49 26.21 28.02
CA GLN A 109 31.80 27.16 28.90
C GLN A 109 31.83 26.73 30.37
N ALA A 110 31.80 25.43 30.67
CA ALA A 110 31.93 24.92 32.04
C ALA A 110 33.36 25.06 32.58
N GLU A 111 34.38 24.89 31.75
CA GLU A 111 35.78 25.17 32.10
C GLU A 111 36.01 26.67 32.30
N GLU A 112 35.55 27.53 31.39
CA GLU A 112 35.62 28.99 31.53
C GLU A 112 34.85 29.49 32.77
N LEU A 113 33.66 28.94 33.03
CA LEU A 113 32.88 29.24 34.24
C LEU A 113 33.61 28.72 35.49
N ARG A 114 34.25 27.54 35.44
CA ARG A 114 35.04 27.02 36.54
C ARG A 114 36.23 27.92 36.85
N GLU A 115 36.97 28.36 35.83
CA GLU A 115 38.08 29.31 35.98
C GLU A 115 37.60 30.68 36.50
N ALA A 116 36.48 31.19 35.97
CA ALA A 116 35.83 32.42 36.42
C ALA A 116 35.29 32.31 37.85
N VAL A 117 34.81 31.14 38.28
CA VAL A 117 34.35 30.88 39.64
C VAL A 117 35.52 30.73 40.60
N THR A 118 36.63 30.06 40.23
CA THR A 118 37.85 30.05 41.06
C THR A 118 38.45 31.44 41.22
N SER A 119 38.37 32.31 40.21
CA SER A 119 38.84 33.70 40.32
C SER A 119 37.85 34.63 41.05
N LYS A 120 36.56 34.27 41.13
CA LYS A 120 35.49 35.05 41.79
C LYS A 120 35.01 34.49 43.13
N ALA A 121 35.58 33.37 43.59
CA ALA A 121 35.26 32.68 44.85
C ALA A 121 35.50 33.53 46.11
N GLY A 122 36.11 34.72 46.00
CA GLY A 122 36.29 35.62 47.13
C GLY A 122 35.02 36.34 47.62
N LYS A 123 33.89 36.40 46.87
CA LYS A 123 32.76 37.31 47.24
C LYS A 123 31.30 36.83 47.01
N SER A 124 31.01 35.66 46.43
CA SER A 124 29.66 35.37 45.87
C SER A 124 29.08 33.97 46.17
N ALA A 125 29.33 33.42 47.37
CA ALA A 125 28.84 32.08 47.72
C ALA A 125 27.33 32.05 48.05
N ASN A 126 26.77 33.13 48.62
CA ASN A 126 25.40 33.13 49.15
C ASN A 126 24.32 33.36 48.07
N GLU A 127 24.62 34.11 46.99
CA GLU A 127 23.64 34.40 45.92
C GLU A 127 23.50 33.22 44.93
N LEU A 128 24.59 32.48 44.67
CA LEU A 128 24.59 31.31 43.77
C LEU A 128 23.76 30.16 44.33
N GLN A 129 23.76 29.98 45.66
CA GLN A 129 23.03 28.92 46.34
C GLN A 129 21.51 29.10 46.21
N HIS A 130 21.02 30.34 46.30
CA HIS A 130 19.60 30.65 46.14
C HIS A 130 19.14 30.44 44.69
N SER A 131 19.94 30.90 43.72
CA SER A 131 19.62 30.78 42.28
C SER A 131 19.68 29.33 41.78
N ALA A 132 20.62 28.51 42.27
CA ALA A 132 20.72 27.10 41.88
C ALA A 132 19.53 26.25 42.37
N VAL A 133 18.98 26.57 43.56
CA VAL A 133 17.80 25.89 44.10
C VAL A 133 16.55 26.23 43.29
N GLU A 134 16.36 27.49 42.91
CA GLU A 134 15.24 27.92 42.06
C GLU A 134 15.32 27.36 40.63
N PHE A 135 16.53 27.31 40.05
CA PHE A 135 16.74 26.74 38.71
C PHE A 135 16.50 25.22 38.69
N GLY A 136 16.97 24.48 39.70
CA GLY A 136 16.71 23.05 39.82
C GLY A 136 15.22 22.73 40.00
N PHE A 137 14.50 23.57 40.74
CA PHE A 137 13.06 23.41 40.95
C PHE A 137 12.25 23.64 39.66
N THR A 138 12.59 24.68 38.88
CA THR A 138 11.90 25.01 37.62
C THR A 138 12.16 23.98 36.52
N VAL A 139 13.37 23.44 36.40
CA VAL A 139 13.68 22.35 35.45
C VAL A 139 12.96 21.06 35.83
N LYS A 140 12.93 20.69 37.12
CA LYS A 140 12.23 19.51 37.61
C LYS A 140 10.73 19.58 37.35
N GLU A 141 10.11 20.74 37.56
CA GLU A 141 8.68 20.91 37.26
C GLU A 141 8.37 21.04 35.76
N GLY A 142 9.29 21.57 34.97
CA GLY A 142 9.18 21.53 33.50
C GLY A 142 9.20 20.10 32.97
N ALA A 143 10.11 19.26 33.48
CA ALA A 143 10.23 17.87 33.07
C ALA A 143 8.99 17.03 33.45
N LYS A 144 8.41 17.26 34.63
CA LYS A 144 7.17 16.59 35.05
C LYS A 144 5.98 16.95 34.17
N ARG A 145 5.83 18.24 33.79
CA ARG A 145 4.76 18.68 32.89
C ARG A 145 4.86 18.02 31.52
N VAL A 146 6.04 18.03 30.91
CA VAL A 146 6.26 17.41 29.59
C VAL A 146 6.00 15.91 29.62
N ALA A 147 6.42 15.21 30.69
CA ALA A 147 6.13 13.79 30.86
C ALA A 147 4.62 13.50 30.99
N GLY A 148 3.88 14.38 31.67
CA GLY A 148 2.41 14.31 31.78
C GLY A 148 1.72 14.47 30.42
N ASP A 149 2.07 15.52 29.67
CA ASP A 149 1.46 15.82 28.37
C ASP A 149 1.70 14.70 27.35
N CYS A 150 2.90 14.11 27.37
CA CYS A 150 3.24 13.00 26.48
C CYS A 150 2.46 11.73 26.81
N ARG A 151 2.26 11.44 28.11
CA ARG A 151 1.45 10.31 28.57
C ARG A 151 -0.01 10.47 28.17
N GLU A 152 -0.59 11.65 28.39
CA GLU A 152 -1.98 11.95 28.03
C GLU A 152 -2.21 11.86 26.52
N GLY A 153 -1.28 12.36 25.71
CA GLY A 153 -1.33 12.24 24.25
C GLY A 153 -1.38 10.78 23.76
N VAL A 154 -0.59 9.89 24.38
CA VAL A 154 -0.56 8.46 24.04
C VAL A 154 -1.84 7.75 24.44
N GLU A 155 -2.39 8.04 25.62
CA GLU A 155 -3.66 7.46 26.09
C GLU A 155 -4.82 7.87 25.17
N LYS A 156 -4.85 9.13 24.70
CA LYS A 156 -5.87 9.63 23.77
C LYS A 156 -5.79 8.98 22.38
N ILE A 157 -4.58 8.71 21.88
CA ILE A 157 -4.39 7.96 20.63
C ILE A 157 -4.87 6.52 20.82
N THR A 158 -4.46 5.89 21.91
CA THR A 158 -4.82 4.50 22.22
C THR A 158 -6.34 4.32 22.29
N GLN A 159 -7.06 5.23 22.96
CA GLN A 159 -8.53 5.20 23.00
C GLN A 159 -9.17 5.34 21.61
N LYS A 160 -8.66 6.24 20.75
CA LYS A 160 -9.18 6.40 19.37
C LYS A 160 -8.98 5.13 18.53
N PHE A 161 -7.86 4.44 18.70
CA PHE A 161 -7.62 3.15 18.06
C PHE A 161 -8.57 2.09 18.59
N THR A 162 -8.66 1.89 19.90
CA THR A 162 -9.55 0.89 20.50
C THR A 162 -11.01 1.13 20.14
N HIS A 163 -11.46 2.38 20.05
CA HIS A 163 -12.83 2.69 19.62
C HIS A 163 -13.06 2.35 18.14
N LYS A 164 -12.10 2.65 17.25
CA LYS A 164 -12.22 2.34 15.81
C LYS A 164 -12.24 0.85 15.47
N PHE A 165 -11.63 0.00 16.31
CA PHE A 165 -11.55 -1.45 16.07
C PHE A 165 -12.67 -2.26 16.76
N LYS A 166 -13.54 -1.61 17.53
CA LYS A 166 -14.66 -2.25 18.25
C LYS A 166 -16.04 -2.01 17.59
N THR A 167 -16.04 -1.36 16.44
CA THR A 167 -17.21 -1.12 15.55
C THR A 167 -16.91 -1.79 14.23
#